data_AF-A0A2N9N4S2-F1
#
_entry.id   AF-A0A2N9N4S2-F1
#
_cell.length_a   1.000
_cell.length_b   1.000
_cell.length_c   1.000
_cell.angle_alpha   90.00
_cell.angle_beta   90.00
_cell.angle_gamma   90.00
#
_symmetry.space_group_name_H-M   'P 1'
#
loop_
_entity.id
_entity.type
_entity.pdbx_description
1 polymer ?
#
loop_
_entity_poly.entity_id
_entity_poly.type
_entity_poly.pdbx_seq_one_letter_code
_entity_poly.pdbx_strand_id
1 'polypeptide(L)' 'MKDFQITVEQTNMQTAHVKNFLQCVRTREKPRLDVETGAKAVVVINLAAESYREGKVMYWDEKRWKASDKPVKA' A
#
# COMPACT_ATOMS: atom_id res chain seq x y z
N MET A 1 -23.87 -16.60 -22.71
CA MET A 1 -23.36 -15.22 -22.55
C MET A 1 -21.93 -15.21 -23.04
N LYS A 2 -21.52 -14.23 -23.86
CA LYS A 2 -20.09 -14.06 -24.18
C LYS A 2 -19.46 -13.26 -23.04
N ASP A 3 -18.33 -13.73 -22.53
CA ASP A 3 -17.59 -13.04 -21.48
C ASP A 3 -17.12 -11.68 -21.99
N PHE A 4 -17.46 -10.63 -21.25
CA PHE A 4 -16.97 -9.29 -21.53
C PHE A 4 -15.49 -9.23 -21.13
N GLN A 5 -14.61 -9.04 -22.11
CA GLN A 5 -13.18 -8.86 -21.88
C GLN A 5 -12.79 -7.41 -22.15
N ILE A 6 -12.09 -6.81 -21.19
CA ILE A 6 -11.46 -5.50 -21.33
C ILE A 6 -10.07 -5.73 -21.94
N THR A 7 -9.79 -5.13 -23.09
CA THR A 7 -8.45 -5.16 -23.68
C THR A 7 -7.50 -4.37 -22.79
N VAL A 8 -6.48 -5.04 -22.24
CA VAL A 8 -5.43 -4.42 -21.43
C VAL A 8 -4.08 -4.67 -22.09
N GLU A 9 -3.24 -3.64 -22.14
CA GLU A 9 -1.85 -3.75 -22.58
C GLU A 9 -1.10 -4.79 -21.72
N GLN A 10 -0.54 -5.81 -22.37
CA GLN A 10 0.21 -6.86 -21.68
C GLN A 10 1.63 -6.38 -21.42
N THR A 11 1.83 -5.76 -20.27
CA THR A 11 3.16 -5.37 -19.79
C THR A 11 3.68 -6.36 -18.76
N ASN A 12 4.95 -6.75 -18.85
CA ASN A 12 5.61 -7.46 -17.75
C ASN A 12 5.79 -6.51 -16.55
N MET A 13 4.93 -6.68 -15.54
CA MET A 13 4.89 -5.81 -14.37
C MET A 13 6.17 -5.84 -13.53
N GLN A 14 6.84 -7.00 -13.44
CA GLN A 14 8.10 -7.13 -12.71
C GLN A 14 9.20 -6.29 -13.37
N THR A 15 9.33 -6.40 -14.69
CA THR A 15 10.27 -5.60 -15.48
C THR A 15 9.96 -4.11 -15.36
N ALA A 16 8.69 -3.72 -15.45
CA ALA A 16 8.26 -2.32 -15.31
C ALA A 16 8.58 -1.75 -13.91
N HIS A 17 8.39 -2.54 -12.86
CA HIS A 17 8.70 -2.15 -11.48
C HIS A 17 10.20 -1.94 -11.27
N VAL A 18 11.03 -2.90 -11.67
CA VAL A 18 12.50 -2.81 -11.54
C VAL A 18 13.05 -1.65 -12.37
N LYS A 19 12.56 -1.46 -13.60
CA LYS A 19 12.98 -0.34 -14.46
C LYS A 19 12.66 1.01 -13.82
N ASN A 20 11.47 1.17 -13.22
CA ASN A 20 11.11 2.40 -12.52
C ASN A 20 12.06 2.67 -11.36
N PHE A 21 12.34 1.67 -10.52
CA PHE A 21 13.27 1.83 -9.40
C PHE A 21 14.67 2.27 -9.87
N LEU A 22 15.26 1.57 -10.85
CA LEU A 22 16.59 1.91 -11.37
C LEU A 22 16.63 3.31 -12.00
N GLN A 23 15.56 3.72 -12.70
CA GLN A 23 15.45 5.08 -13.22
C GLN A 23 15.46 6.11 -12.08
N CYS A 24 14.62 5.92 -11.06
CA CYS A 24 14.55 6.82 -9.90
C CYS A 24 15.88 6.92 -9.15
N VAL A 25 16.65 5.82 -9.03
CA VAL A 25 18.01 5.86 -8.44
C VAL A 25 18.94 6.77 -9.25
N ARG A 26 18.84 6.73 -10.59
CA ARG A 26 19.67 7.55 -11.48
C ARG A 26 19.24 9.02 -11.50
N THR A 27 17.94 9.27 -11.58
CA THR A 27 17.37 10.63 -11.75
C THR A 27 17.12 11.33 -10.43
N ARG A 28 17.14 10.59 -9.31
CA ARG A 28 16.68 11.04 -7.98
C ARG A 28 15.20 11.43 -7.94
N GLU A 29 14.42 10.98 -8.92
CA GLU A 29 12.96 11.12 -8.90
C GLU A 29 12.32 10.15 -7.90
N LYS A 30 11.09 10.46 -7.49
CA LYS A 30 10.30 9.61 -6.60
C LYS A 30 9.81 8.35 -7.35
N PRO A 31 9.97 7.14 -6.79
CA PRO A 31 9.42 5.92 -7.39
C PRO A 31 7.88 5.96 -7.42
N ARG A 32 7.28 5.22 -8.36
CA ARG A 32 5.81 5.12 -8.47
C ARG A 32 5.18 4.56 -7.20
N LEU A 33 5.85 3.59 -6.57
CA LEU A 33 5.50 3.07 -5.26
C LEU A 33 6.58 3.55 -4.27
N ASP A 34 6.32 4.67 -3.61
CA ASP A 34 7.20 5.20 -2.59
C ASP A 34 7.00 4.53 -1.22
N VAL A 35 7.92 4.85 -0.30
CA VAL A 35 7.95 4.27 1.04
C VAL A 35 6.69 4.58 1.86
N GLU A 36 6.12 5.78 1.74
CA GLU A 36 4.94 6.17 2.51
C GLU A 36 3.70 5.44 2.00
N THR A 37 3.56 5.30 0.68
CA THR A 37 2.51 4.54 0.03
C THR A 37 2.60 3.07 0.42
N GLY A 38 3.80 2.49 0.39
CA GLY A 38 4.05 1.13 0.88
C GLY A 38 3.71 0.97 2.37
N ALA A 39 4.12 1.92 3.21
CA ALA A 39 3.82 1.92 4.64
C ALA A 39 2.31 1.95 4.91
N LYS A 40 1.54 2.80 4.20
CA LYS A 40 0.08 2.87 4.32
C LYS A 40 -0.59 1.53 4.00
N ALA A 41 -0.12 0.83 2.97
CA ALA A 41 -0.64 -0.52 2.64
C ALA A 41 -0.35 -1.53 3.78
N VAL A 42 0.87 -1.53 4.32
CA VAL A 42 1.27 -2.45 5.40
C VAL A 42 0.57 -2.12 6.72
N VAL A 43 0.33 -0.84 7.03
CA VAL A 43 -0.43 -0.41 8.22
C VAL A 43 -1.81 -1.08 8.25
N VAL A 44 -2.55 -1.03 7.13
CA VAL A 44 -3.89 -1.63 7.07
C VAL A 44 -3.84 -3.14 7.30
N ILE A 45 -2.87 -3.84 6.70
CA ILE A 45 -2.68 -5.28 6.88
C ILE A 45 -2.40 -5.62 8.35
N ASN A 46 -1.50 -4.87 9.00
CA ASN A 46 -1.13 -5.09 10.39
C ASN A 46 -2.31 -4.84 11.34
N LEU A 47 -3.04 -3.73 11.16
CA LEU A 47 -4.22 -3.41 11.98
C LEU A 47 -5.32 -4.47 11.84
N ALA A 48 -5.54 -4.99 10.63
CA ALA A 48 -6.50 -6.07 10.40
C ALA A 48 -6.07 -7.36 11.12
N ALA A 49 -4.80 -7.73 11.01
CA ALA A 49 -4.27 -8.93 11.66
C ALA A 49 -4.32 -8.82 13.20
N GLU A 50 -4.03 -7.65 13.75
CA GLU A 50 -4.11 -7.35 15.19
C GLU A 50 -5.57 -7.36 15.68
N SER A 51 -6.47 -6.70 14.94
CA SER A 51 -7.91 -6.70 15.21
C SER A 51 -8.48 -8.12 15.27
N TYR A 52 -8.10 -8.98 14.33
CA TYR A 52 -8.51 -10.38 14.31
C TYR A 52 -8.01 -11.16 15.52
N ARG A 53 -6.74 -10.99 15.90
CA ARG A 53 -6.15 -11.69 17.05
C ARG A 53 -6.72 -11.25 18.40
N GLU A 54 -7.07 -9.98 18.53
CA GLU A 54 -7.50 -9.40 19.80
C GLU A 54 -9.02 -9.26 19.93
N GLY A 55 -9.77 -9.46 18.86
CA GLY A 55 -11.24 -9.35 18.88
C GLY A 55 -11.73 -7.91 19.12
N LYS A 56 -10.95 -6.90 18.74
CA LYS A 56 -11.29 -5.47 18.93
C LYS A 56 -10.99 -4.64 17.68
N VAL A 57 -11.60 -3.46 17.58
CA VAL A 57 -11.33 -2.53 16.48
C VAL A 57 -9.99 -1.84 16.72
N MET A 58 -9.13 -1.81 15.69
CA MET A 58 -7.89 -1.07 15.68
C MET A 58 -8.02 0.19 14.82
N TYR A 59 -7.38 1.27 15.24
CA TYR A 59 -7.40 2.58 14.61
C TYR A 59 -5.97 3.01 14.24
N TRP A 60 -5.86 3.89 13.23
CA TRP A 60 -4.60 4.51 12.86
C TRP A 60 -4.56 5.97 13.29
N ASP A 61 -3.56 6.35 14.10
CA ASP A 61 -3.25 7.75 14.40
C ASP A 61 -2.21 8.25 13.41
N GLU A 62 -2.66 8.90 12.34
CA GLU A 62 -1.78 9.45 11.30
C GLU A 62 -0.88 10.57 11.82
N LYS A 63 -1.37 11.38 12.77
CA LYS A 63 -0.62 12.51 13.35
C LYS A 63 0.58 12.03 14.17
N ARG A 64 0.44 10.89 14.87
CA ARG A 64 1.51 10.27 15.65
C ARG A 64 2.21 9.10 14.95
N TRP A 65 1.70 8.70 13.78
CA TRP A 65 2.15 7.55 13.00
C TRP A 65 2.16 6.23 13.80
N LYS A 66 1.06 5.93 14.50
CA LYS A 66 0.94 4.77 15.40
C LYS A 66 -0.44 4.11 15.34
N ALA A 67 -0.46 2.80 15.61
CA ALA A 67 -1.70 2.07 15.89
C ALA A 67 -2.31 2.53 17.22
N SER A 68 -3.64 2.46 17.33
CA SER A 68 -4.39 2.73 18.55
C SER A 68 -5.53 1.75 18.71
N ASP A 69 -5.81 1.32 19.94
CA ASP A 69 -7.00 0.57 20.31
C ASP A 69 -8.17 1.46 20.75
N LYS A 70 -8.00 2.78 20.62
CA LYS A 70 -9.02 3.79 20.91
C LYS A 70 -9.32 4.60 19.66
N PRO A 71 -10.56 5.10 19.50
CA PRO A 71 -10.90 6.00 18.41
C PRO A 71 -9.97 7.22 18.38
N VAL A 72 -9.42 7.52 17.19
CA VAL A 72 -8.62 8.73 16.95
C VAL A 72 -9.55 9.85 16.46
N LYS A 73 -9.37 11.06 16.98
CA LYS A 73 -10.11 12.23 16.47
C LYS A 73 -9.65 12.55 15.04
N ALA A 74 -10.60 12.73 14.13
CA ALA A 74 -10.35 13.30 12.80
C ALA A 74 -9.57 14.63 12.92
#